data_AF-A0A1V3XTE0-F1
#
_entry.id   AF-A0A1V3XTE0-F1
#
_cell.length_a   1.000
_cell.length_b   1.000
_cell.length_c   1.000
_cell.angle_alpha   90.00
_cell.angle_beta   90.00
_cell.angle_gamma   90.00
#
_symmetry.space_group_name_H-M   'P 1'
#
loop_
_entity.id
_entity.type
_entity.pdbx_description
1 polymer ?
#
loop_
_entity_poly.entity_id
_entity_poly.type
_entity_poly.pdbx_seq_one_letter_code
_entity_poly.pdbx_strand_id
1 'polypeptide(L)'
;MLIERHGNDFSAAELDSEVGYKKLVTILGGGGGAGFVYIGGLQRLLEAGQLPDYMIGSSFGSIIGSLVARALPVPIEEYMEWAKTVSYRAILGPERLRRRHGLAGVFALRFDQFALALLSRADGVRMRMSDLAIPFDIVVAGVRRQPYAALPSRFRRPELAALQLRSLPFRPIGIGPLVAARMWQVSAFIDLRVVKPIVISGDDPDRDFDVVDAASFSSAIPGVLHHETRDHRMVGILDELCAEKDIAAIVDGGAASNVPVELAWKRVRDGKLGTRNACYLAFDCFHPQWDSRHMWLAPITQAVQLQMVRNLPYVDHLVKFQPTLSPINLAPSVAAIDRACEWGRDSVEQAIPVTTALLQPTWWEGDGPPVAEPAARAKSVASSMSSVLAAIQLPTGRWARWRNRHLT
;
A
#
# COMPACT_ATOMS: atom_id res chain seq x y z
N MET A 1 -33.89 -22.14 19.09
CA MET A 1 -32.57 -21.46 19.10
C MET A 1 -31.92 -21.53 17.72
N LEU A 2 -30.92 -20.69 17.44
CA LEU A 2 -30.17 -20.66 16.16
C LEU A 2 -29.54 -22.03 15.85
N ILE A 3 -28.93 -22.66 16.85
CA ILE A 3 -28.33 -24.01 16.78
C ILE A 3 -29.37 -25.09 16.44
N GLU A 4 -30.58 -25.03 17.00
CA GLU A 4 -31.63 -26.01 16.68
C GLU A 4 -32.11 -25.91 15.23
N ARG A 5 -32.03 -24.71 14.62
CA ARG A 5 -32.45 -24.48 13.23
C ARG A 5 -31.34 -24.74 12.21
N HIS A 6 -30.07 -24.58 12.60
CA HIS A 6 -28.90 -24.63 11.74
C HIS A 6 -27.86 -25.68 12.15
N GLY A 7 -28.24 -26.67 12.96
CA GLY A 7 -27.31 -27.68 13.47
C GLY A 7 -26.64 -28.57 12.42
N ASN A 8 -27.11 -28.54 11.17
CA ASN A 8 -26.46 -29.18 10.03
C ASN A 8 -25.46 -28.27 9.30
N ASP A 9 -25.51 -26.96 9.53
CA ASP A 9 -24.68 -25.97 8.85
C ASP A 9 -23.40 -25.66 9.65
N PHE A 10 -23.50 -25.65 10.99
CA PHE A 10 -22.37 -25.41 11.90
C PHE A 10 -22.65 -25.97 13.29
N SER A 11 -21.57 -26.26 14.02
CA SER A 11 -21.58 -26.67 15.42
C SER A 11 -21.74 -25.50 16.38
N ALA A 12 -22.11 -25.78 17.62
CA ALA A 12 -22.16 -24.77 18.69
C ALA A 12 -20.79 -24.10 18.92
N ALA A 13 -19.70 -24.87 18.85
CA ALA A 13 -18.34 -24.36 19.02
C ALA A 13 -17.93 -23.40 17.89
N GLU A 14 -18.33 -23.68 16.64
CA GLU A 14 -18.09 -22.77 15.52
C GLU A 14 -18.88 -21.46 15.67
N LEU A 15 -20.13 -21.54 16.13
CA LEU A 15 -20.93 -20.35 16.42
C LEU A 15 -20.34 -19.52 17.56
N ASP A 16 -19.91 -20.17 18.65
CA ASP A 16 -19.27 -19.51 19.78
C ASP A 16 -17.95 -18.86 19.37
N SER A 17 -17.15 -19.52 18.52
CA SER A 17 -15.92 -18.95 17.99
C SER A 17 -16.19 -17.73 17.09
N GLU A 18 -17.17 -17.82 16.19
CA GLU A 18 -17.58 -16.72 15.30
C GLU A 18 -18.02 -15.48 16.10
N VAL A 19 -18.73 -15.65 17.21
CA VAL A 19 -19.20 -14.53 18.03
C VAL A 19 -18.13 -14.05 19.01
N GLY A 20 -17.41 -15.00 19.62
CA GLY A 20 -16.50 -14.75 20.73
C GLY A 20 -15.16 -14.17 20.32
N TYR A 21 -14.68 -14.43 19.10
CA TYR A 21 -13.38 -13.97 18.63
C TYR A 21 -13.49 -13.01 17.45
N LYS A 22 -12.88 -11.82 17.61
CA LYS A 22 -12.69 -10.88 16.50
C LYS A 22 -11.31 -11.05 15.88
N LYS A 23 -11.26 -10.98 14.55
CA LYS A 23 -10.01 -10.86 13.79
C LYS A 23 -9.63 -9.39 13.60
N LEU A 24 -8.34 -9.09 13.65
CA LEU A 24 -7.86 -7.72 13.41
C LEU A 24 -7.63 -7.49 11.92
N VAL A 25 -8.34 -6.50 11.37
CA VAL A 25 -8.18 -6.03 9.99
C VAL A 25 -7.54 -4.65 10.01
N THR A 26 -6.35 -4.53 9.44
CA THR A 26 -5.61 -3.27 9.40
C THR A 26 -5.64 -2.65 8.01
N ILE A 27 -6.16 -1.44 7.91
CA ILE A 27 -6.33 -0.70 6.65
C ILE A 27 -5.31 0.43 6.60
N LEU A 28 -4.44 0.41 5.58
CA LEU A 28 -3.38 1.40 5.40
C LEU A 28 -3.71 2.36 4.25
N GLY A 29 -3.90 3.63 4.59
CA GLY A 29 -4.23 4.67 3.63
C GLY A 29 -3.10 5.05 2.68
N GLY A 30 -3.43 5.82 1.64
CA GLY A 30 -2.47 6.53 0.83
C GLY A 30 -2.02 7.86 1.46
N GLY A 31 -1.04 8.52 0.84
CA GLY A 31 -0.52 9.80 1.35
C GLY A 31 0.91 10.17 0.97
N GLY A 32 1.56 9.41 0.09
CA GLY A 32 2.96 9.65 -0.31
C GLY A 32 3.90 9.68 0.90
N GLY A 33 4.79 10.66 0.95
CA GLY A 33 5.77 10.84 2.03
C GLY A 33 5.17 11.01 3.43
N ALA A 34 3.87 11.32 3.57
CA ALA A 34 3.23 11.34 4.88
C ALA A 34 3.14 9.93 5.52
N GLY A 35 3.15 8.87 4.72
CA GLY A 35 2.96 7.49 5.16
C GLY A 35 4.12 6.86 5.94
N PHE A 36 5.27 7.54 6.09
CA PHE A 36 6.35 7.05 6.96
C PHE A 36 5.89 6.89 8.43
N VAL A 37 4.86 7.61 8.86
CA VAL A 37 4.25 7.44 10.18
C VAL A 37 3.66 6.05 10.41
N TYR A 38 3.31 5.32 9.34
CA TYR A 38 2.76 3.98 9.47
C TYR A 38 3.78 2.95 9.97
N ILE A 39 5.08 3.19 9.78
CA ILE A 39 6.14 2.29 10.29
C ILE A 39 6.07 2.28 11.82
N GLY A 40 6.10 3.45 12.44
CA GLY A 40 5.97 3.58 13.89
C GLY A 40 4.61 3.15 14.43
N GLY A 41 3.53 3.46 13.70
CA GLY A 41 2.19 3.02 14.07
C GLY A 41 2.05 1.48 14.11
N LEU A 42 2.56 0.80 13.09
CA LEU A 42 2.56 -0.67 13.03
C LEU A 42 3.53 -1.27 14.07
N GLN A 43 4.68 -0.66 14.30
CA GLN A 43 5.59 -1.08 15.38
C GLN A 43 4.86 -1.07 16.74
N ARG A 44 4.15 0.03 17.05
CA ARG A 44 3.42 0.13 18.31
C ARG A 44 2.28 -0.88 18.43
N LEU A 45 1.60 -1.17 17.33
CA LEU A 45 0.56 -2.20 17.25
C LEU A 45 1.13 -3.60 17.54
N LEU A 46 2.27 -3.93 16.93
CA LEU A 46 2.97 -5.20 17.14
C LEU A 46 3.48 -5.36 18.57
N GLU A 47 4.00 -4.29 19.19
CA GLU A 47 4.41 -4.28 20.60
C GLU A 47 3.24 -4.52 21.56
N ALA A 48 2.01 -4.14 21.18
CA ALA A 48 0.80 -4.49 21.93
C ALA A 48 0.36 -5.95 21.76
N GLY A 49 1.09 -6.76 20.98
CA GLY A 49 0.69 -8.11 20.61
C GLY A 49 -0.45 -8.17 19.58
N GLN A 50 -0.81 -7.04 18.97
CA GLN A 50 -1.91 -6.93 18.02
C GLN A 50 -1.42 -7.15 16.59
N LEU A 51 -1.17 -8.40 16.23
CA LEU A 51 -0.73 -8.79 14.89
C LEU A 51 -1.93 -8.89 13.94
N PRO A 52 -1.98 -8.13 12.83
CA PRO A 52 -3.11 -8.18 11.89
C PRO A 52 -3.34 -9.59 11.34
N ASP A 53 -4.60 -9.98 11.23
CA ASP A 53 -5.02 -11.22 10.57
C ASP A 53 -5.25 -11.01 9.06
N TYR A 54 -5.57 -9.78 8.67
CA TYR A 54 -5.70 -9.35 7.29
C TYR A 54 -5.34 -7.87 7.17
N MET A 55 -4.69 -7.52 6.06
CA MET A 55 -4.30 -6.15 5.76
C MET A 55 -4.83 -5.74 4.39
N ILE A 56 -5.11 -4.45 4.21
CA ILE A 56 -5.37 -3.87 2.88
C ILE A 56 -4.71 -2.49 2.78
N GLY A 57 -4.09 -2.21 1.64
CA GLY A 57 -3.28 -1.00 1.46
C GLY A 57 -3.51 -0.28 0.13
N SER A 58 -3.38 1.04 0.14
CA SER A 58 -3.49 1.90 -1.03
C SER A 58 -2.31 2.88 -1.09
N SER A 59 -1.71 3.11 -2.26
CA SER A 59 -0.54 4.00 -2.41
C SER A 59 0.59 3.64 -1.43
N PHE A 60 1.07 4.59 -0.65
CA PHE A 60 2.10 4.35 0.36
C PHE A 60 1.72 3.26 1.39
N GLY A 61 0.43 3.12 1.72
CA GLY A 61 -0.06 2.01 2.53
C GLY A 61 0.14 0.64 1.88
N SER A 62 0.11 0.56 0.54
CA SER A 62 0.45 -0.66 -0.20
C SER A 62 1.93 -1.02 -0.05
N ILE A 63 2.82 -0.01 -0.05
CA ILE A 63 4.25 -0.19 0.16
C ILE A 63 4.50 -0.74 1.56
N ILE A 64 4.07 -0.03 2.60
CA ILE A 64 4.32 -0.46 3.99
C ILE A 64 3.65 -1.80 4.30
N GLY A 65 2.41 -1.99 3.85
CA GLY A 65 1.69 -3.26 4.02
C GLY A 65 2.40 -4.43 3.35
N SER A 66 2.97 -4.24 2.15
CA SER A 66 3.73 -5.30 1.46
C SER A 66 4.98 -5.74 2.24
N LEU A 67 5.60 -4.81 2.97
CA LEU A 67 6.76 -5.13 3.81
C LEU A 67 6.32 -5.87 5.06
N VAL A 68 5.31 -5.37 5.77
CA VAL A 68 4.82 -5.97 7.01
C VAL A 68 4.21 -7.35 6.79
N ALA A 69 3.51 -7.56 5.67
CA ALA A 69 2.85 -8.82 5.36
C ALA A 69 3.81 -9.93 4.89
N ARG A 70 5.06 -9.62 4.53
CA ARG A 70 5.94 -10.57 3.84
C ARG A 70 6.43 -11.72 4.71
N ALA A 71 6.57 -11.51 6.02
CA ALA A 71 7.24 -12.46 6.91
C ALA A 71 6.74 -12.32 8.35
N LEU A 72 6.75 -13.45 9.07
CA LEU A 72 6.49 -13.53 10.50
C LEU A 72 7.67 -14.22 11.22
N PRO A 73 8.10 -13.73 12.40
CA PRO A 73 7.72 -12.46 13.02
C PRO A 73 8.10 -11.25 12.14
N VAL A 74 7.39 -10.12 12.28
CA VAL A 74 7.62 -8.92 11.45
C VAL A 74 8.89 -8.20 11.94
N PRO A 75 9.95 -8.08 11.13
CA PRO A 75 11.18 -7.37 11.49
C PRO A 75 11.04 -5.87 11.22
N ILE A 76 10.13 -5.21 11.96
CA ILE A 76 9.73 -3.82 11.71
C ILE A 76 10.90 -2.83 11.90
N GLU A 77 11.81 -3.09 12.83
CA GLU A 77 13.03 -2.31 13.05
C GLU A 77 13.95 -2.36 11.83
N GLU A 78 14.10 -3.53 11.21
CA GLU A 78 14.94 -3.69 10.02
C GLU A 78 14.31 -3.01 8.79
N TYR A 79 12.98 -2.99 8.71
CA TYR A 79 12.26 -2.21 7.69
C TYR A 79 12.42 -0.71 7.88
N MET A 80 12.48 -0.23 9.12
CA MET A 80 12.79 1.16 9.43
C MET A 80 14.22 1.52 8.99
N GLU A 81 15.21 0.68 9.28
CA GLU A 81 16.58 0.89 8.84
C GLU A 81 16.72 0.83 7.31
N TRP A 82 16.00 -0.08 6.64
CA TRP A 82 15.93 -0.10 5.19
C TRP A 82 15.29 1.18 4.62
N ALA A 83 14.21 1.67 5.25
CA ALA A 83 13.54 2.91 4.84
C ALA A 83 14.48 4.12 4.92
N LYS A 84 15.40 4.16 5.89
CA LYS A 84 16.44 5.21 6.01
C LYS A 84 17.44 5.25 4.85
N THR A 85 17.52 4.19 4.04
CA THR A 85 18.37 4.13 2.84
C THR A 85 17.72 4.74 1.59
N VAL A 86 16.44 5.13 1.68
CA VAL A 86 15.69 5.67 0.54
C VAL A 86 16.31 6.98 0.01
N SER A 87 16.41 7.10 -1.30
CA SER A 87 16.84 8.33 -1.97
C SER A 87 16.09 8.52 -3.27
N TYR A 88 15.87 9.77 -3.71
CA TYR A 88 15.20 10.04 -4.99
C TYR A 88 15.85 9.31 -6.17
N ARG A 89 17.18 9.15 -6.18
CA ARG A 89 17.88 8.41 -7.24
C ARG A 89 17.59 6.91 -7.23
N ALA A 90 17.32 6.35 -6.05
CA ALA A 90 16.96 4.95 -5.89
C ALA A 90 15.52 4.69 -6.33
N ILE A 91 14.58 5.56 -5.96
CA ILE A 91 13.15 5.35 -6.17
C ILE A 91 12.57 6.04 -7.41
N LEU A 92 13.28 6.99 -8.03
CA LEU A 92 12.83 7.66 -9.27
C LEU A 92 13.82 7.44 -10.41
N GLY A 93 13.28 7.43 -11.63
CA GLY A 93 14.03 7.35 -12.87
C GLY A 93 13.42 8.20 -13.97
N PRO A 94 14.10 8.29 -15.12
CA PRO A 94 13.56 8.96 -16.29
C PRO A 94 12.29 8.26 -16.77
N GLU A 95 11.32 9.05 -17.25
CA GLU A 95 10.08 8.53 -17.83
C GLU A 95 10.37 7.55 -18.98
N ARG A 96 9.65 6.42 -19.00
CA ARG A 96 9.72 5.43 -20.07
C ARG A 96 8.73 5.78 -21.18
N LEU A 97 9.23 5.82 -22.42
CA LEU A 97 8.43 6.15 -23.60
C LEU A 97 7.42 5.06 -24.00
N ARG A 98 7.73 3.78 -23.72
CA ARG A 98 6.82 2.65 -23.98
C ARG A 98 6.04 2.31 -22.73
N ARG A 99 4.70 2.43 -22.82
CA ARG A 99 3.74 2.18 -21.75
C ARG A 99 2.65 1.29 -22.28
N ARG A 100 2.22 0.33 -21.47
CA ARG A 100 1.15 -0.60 -21.81
C ARG A 100 0.01 -0.54 -20.81
N HIS A 101 0.32 -0.45 -19.51
CA HIS A 101 -0.69 -0.52 -18.45
C HIS A 101 -0.74 0.73 -17.56
N GLY A 102 0.36 1.48 -17.40
CA GLY A 102 0.39 2.68 -16.56
C GLY A 102 0.04 3.99 -17.31
N LEU A 103 -0.34 5.03 -16.56
CA LEU A 103 -0.51 6.39 -17.09
C LEU A 103 0.83 7.14 -17.21
N ALA A 104 0.88 8.17 -18.06
CA ALA A 104 2.01 9.09 -18.15
C ALA A 104 2.31 9.79 -16.82
N GLY A 105 3.59 9.98 -16.53
CA GLY A 105 4.08 10.63 -15.31
C GLY A 105 5.42 11.30 -15.55
N VAL A 106 5.74 12.33 -14.76
CA VAL A 106 7.01 13.07 -14.89
C VAL A 106 8.21 12.18 -14.61
N PHE A 107 8.06 11.20 -13.70
CA PHE A 107 9.11 10.28 -13.31
C PHE A 107 8.64 8.83 -13.41
N ALA A 108 9.55 7.92 -13.77
CA ALA A 108 9.32 6.51 -13.56
C ALA A 108 9.55 6.17 -12.08
N LEU A 109 8.57 5.53 -11.44
CA LEU A 109 8.73 4.94 -10.12
C LEU A 109 9.61 3.68 -10.26
N ARG A 110 10.66 3.62 -9.45
CA ARG A 110 11.63 2.52 -9.38
C ARG A 110 11.58 1.78 -8.06
N PHE A 111 10.45 1.88 -7.34
CA PHE A 111 10.19 1.08 -6.15
C PHE A 111 10.42 -0.40 -6.45
N ASP A 112 10.04 -0.84 -7.66
CA ASP A 112 10.22 -2.22 -8.08
C ASP A 112 11.65 -2.74 -8.07
N GLN A 113 12.62 -1.86 -8.30
CA GLN A 113 14.04 -2.19 -8.23
C GLN A 113 14.59 -1.98 -6.82
N PHE A 114 14.15 -0.91 -6.16
CA PHE A 114 14.60 -0.58 -4.81
C PHE A 114 14.21 -1.67 -3.81
N ALA A 115 12.97 -2.16 -3.91
CA ALA A 115 12.42 -3.20 -3.05
C ALA A 115 12.59 -4.62 -3.61
N LEU A 116 13.28 -4.82 -4.76
CA LEU A 116 13.35 -6.13 -5.41
C LEU A 116 13.94 -7.20 -4.49
N ALA A 117 15.11 -6.94 -3.90
CA ALA A 117 15.78 -7.90 -3.02
C ALA A 117 14.94 -8.20 -1.78
N LEU A 118 14.25 -7.17 -1.27
CA LEU A 118 13.31 -7.31 -0.16
C LEU A 118 12.15 -8.20 -0.62
N LEU A 119 11.31 -7.78 -1.56
CA LEU A 119 10.15 -8.51 -2.07
C LEU A 119 10.48 -9.67 -3.03
N SER A 120 11.57 -10.38 -2.79
CA SER A 120 11.91 -11.67 -3.41
C SER A 120 11.96 -12.78 -2.37
N ARG A 121 11.70 -14.00 -2.83
CA ARG A 121 11.85 -15.23 -2.09
C ARG A 121 13.34 -15.57 -1.91
N ALA A 122 13.63 -16.53 -1.04
CA ALA A 122 15.00 -17.01 -0.82
C ALA A 122 15.68 -17.60 -2.08
N ASP A 123 14.89 -18.10 -3.03
CA ASP A 123 15.34 -18.61 -4.33
C ASP A 123 15.59 -17.51 -5.39
N GLY A 124 15.37 -16.24 -5.03
CA GLY A 124 15.55 -15.08 -5.91
C GLY A 124 14.38 -14.80 -6.85
N VAL A 125 13.31 -15.59 -6.80
CA VAL A 125 12.06 -15.31 -7.52
C VAL A 125 11.31 -14.20 -6.79
N ARG A 126 10.66 -13.31 -7.54
CA ARG A 126 9.82 -12.25 -6.95
C ARG A 126 8.68 -12.87 -6.14
N MET A 127 8.40 -12.28 -4.98
CA MET A 127 7.25 -12.70 -4.17
C MET A 127 5.96 -12.36 -4.89
N ARG A 128 5.01 -13.28 -4.78
CA ARG A 128 3.65 -13.11 -5.27
C ARG A 128 2.70 -12.78 -4.13
N MET A 129 1.51 -12.29 -4.45
CA MET A 129 0.51 -11.93 -3.44
C MET A 129 0.15 -13.13 -2.56
N SER A 130 0.11 -14.34 -3.12
CA SER A 130 -0.13 -15.58 -2.37
C SER A 130 1.05 -16.02 -1.47
N ASP A 131 2.26 -15.47 -1.65
CA ASP A 131 3.44 -15.82 -0.84
C ASP A 131 3.49 -15.07 0.51
N LEU A 132 2.59 -14.11 0.74
CA LEU A 132 2.61 -13.25 1.92
C LEU A 132 2.18 -14.02 3.18
N ALA A 133 2.91 -13.82 4.28
CA ALA A 133 2.68 -14.48 5.56
C ALA A 133 1.44 -13.96 6.29
N ILE A 134 1.10 -12.68 6.08
CA ILE A 134 -0.18 -12.10 6.48
C ILE A 134 -0.99 -11.89 5.19
N PRO A 135 -2.25 -12.37 5.11
CA PRO A 135 -3.12 -12.06 3.99
C PRO A 135 -3.18 -10.55 3.74
N PHE A 136 -2.82 -10.13 2.53
CA PHE A 136 -2.74 -8.71 2.18
C PHE A 136 -3.31 -8.46 0.80
N ASP A 137 -4.17 -7.47 0.70
CA ASP A 137 -4.73 -7.01 -0.56
C ASP A 137 -4.23 -5.59 -0.88
N ILE A 138 -3.95 -5.32 -2.15
CA ILE A 138 -3.49 -4.01 -2.62
C ILE A 138 -4.55 -3.38 -3.50
N VAL A 139 -4.89 -2.12 -3.23
CA VAL A 139 -5.85 -1.36 -4.03
C VAL A 139 -5.12 -0.57 -5.10
N VAL A 140 -5.52 -0.73 -6.35
CA VAL A 140 -5.14 0.13 -7.48
C VAL A 140 -6.36 0.82 -8.05
N ALA A 141 -6.16 1.93 -8.76
CA ALA A 141 -7.23 2.60 -9.46
C ALA A 141 -7.13 2.30 -10.96
N GLY A 142 -8.21 1.77 -11.53
CA GLY A 142 -8.34 1.55 -12.97
C GLY A 142 -9.02 2.75 -13.63
N VAL A 143 -8.33 3.41 -14.57
CA VAL A 143 -8.88 4.53 -15.35
C VAL A 143 -9.82 3.98 -16.41
N ARG A 144 -11.10 4.37 -16.35
CA ARG A 144 -12.14 3.89 -17.29
C ARG A 144 -11.85 4.38 -18.71
N ARG A 145 -12.15 3.55 -19.73
CA ARG A 145 -11.83 3.86 -21.14
C ARG A 145 -12.54 5.10 -21.69
N GLN A 146 -13.83 5.27 -21.39
CA GLN A 146 -14.61 6.41 -21.87
C GLN A 146 -14.06 7.77 -21.34
N PRO A 147 -13.89 7.97 -20.02
CA PRO A 147 -13.21 9.16 -19.48
C PRO A 147 -11.79 9.33 -19.99
N TYR A 148 -11.04 8.22 -20.16
CA TYR A 148 -9.67 8.28 -20.67
C TYR A 148 -9.60 8.92 -22.07
N ALA A 149 -10.54 8.60 -22.95
CA ALA A 149 -10.62 9.20 -24.29
C ALA A 149 -10.90 10.72 -24.25
N ALA A 150 -11.50 11.23 -23.18
CA ALA A 150 -11.75 12.65 -22.98
C ALA A 150 -10.59 13.39 -22.29
N LEU A 151 -9.61 12.68 -21.71
CA LEU A 151 -8.48 13.32 -21.02
C LEU A 151 -7.65 14.19 -21.97
N PRO A 152 -7.06 15.30 -21.48
CA PRO A 152 -6.15 16.13 -22.26
C PRO A 152 -5.05 15.29 -22.95
N SER A 153 -4.70 15.65 -24.18
CA SER A 153 -3.76 14.88 -25.03
C SER A 153 -2.43 14.59 -24.35
N ARG A 154 -1.96 15.46 -23.44
CA ARG A 154 -0.73 15.25 -22.62
C ARG A 154 -0.74 14.00 -21.73
N PHE A 155 -1.91 13.50 -21.31
CA PHE A 155 -2.03 12.24 -20.58
C PHE A 155 -2.12 11.03 -21.51
N ARG A 156 -2.48 11.26 -22.78
CA ARG A 156 -2.65 10.22 -23.82
C ARG A 156 -1.45 10.07 -24.75
N ARG A 157 -0.70 11.14 -25.00
CA ARG A 157 0.39 11.23 -26.00
C ARG A 157 1.73 11.56 -25.32
N PRO A 158 2.61 10.56 -25.10
CA PRO A 158 3.92 10.73 -24.46
C PRO A 158 4.80 11.76 -25.16
N GLU A 159 4.76 11.77 -26.49
CA GLU A 159 5.63 12.58 -27.35
C GLU A 159 5.47 14.08 -27.08
N LEU A 160 4.25 14.54 -26.82
CA LEU A 160 3.95 15.95 -26.53
C LEU A 160 4.40 16.37 -25.12
N ALA A 161 4.36 15.46 -24.15
CA ALA A 161 4.84 15.73 -22.79
C ALA A 161 6.38 15.83 -22.75
N ALA A 162 7.07 14.97 -23.49
CA ALA A 162 8.53 14.99 -23.64
C ALA A 162 9.02 16.23 -24.42
N LEU A 163 8.24 16.72 -25.39
CA LEU A 163 8.57 17.93 -26.15
C LEU A 163 8.50 19.21 -25.30
N GLN A 164 7.55 19.33 -24.36
CA GLN A 164 7.48 20.50 -23.46
C GLN A 164 8.64 20.57 -22.45
N LEU A 165 9.17 19.41 -22.03
CA LEU A 165 10.35 19.34 -21.16
C LEU A 165 11.62 19.87 -21.86
N ARG A 166 11.68 19.84 -23.19
CA ARG A 166 12.78 20.42 -23.97
C ARG A 166 12.64 21.92 -24.22
N SER A 167 11.46 22.50 -24.04
CA SER A 167 11.18 23.93 -24.33
C SER A 167 11.22 24.84 -23.10
N LEU A 168 11.44 24.32 -21.90
CA LEU A 168 11.55 25.13 -20.69
C LEU A 168 12.99 25.67 -20.56
N PRO A 169 13.20 26.99 -20.45
CA PRO A 169 14.52 27.53 -20.19
C PRO A 169 15.02 26.97 -18.86
N PHE A 170 16.25 26.44 -18.85
CA PHE A 170 16.97 25.97 -17.67
C PHE A 170 17.16 27.13 -16.68
N ARG A 171 16.12 27.48 -15.93
CA ARG A 171 16.24 28.19 -14.66
C ARG A 171 16.37 27.14 -13.56
N PRO A 172 17.24 27.34 -12.56
CA PRO A 172 17.44 26.41 -11.46
C PRO A 172 16.28 26.50 -10.46
N ILE A 173 15.07 26.23 -10.94
CA ILE A 173 13.88 26.09 -10.10
C ILE A 173 13.82 24.61 -9.73
N GLY A 174 13.82 24.31 -8.43
CA GLY A 174 13.81 22.92 -7.93
C GLY A 174 12.64 22.08 -8.48
N ILE A 175 12.69 20.77 -8.29
CA ILE A 175 11.66 19.83 -8.78
C ILE A 175 10.28 20.06 -8.11
N GLY A 176 10.26 20.72 -6.95
CA GLY A 176 9.07 20.95 -6.12
C GLY A 176 7.89 21.62 -6.84
N PRO A 177 8.04 22.82 -7.43
CA PRO A 177 6.95 23.49 -8.14
C PRO A 177 6.36 22.70 -9.32
N LEU A 178 7.18 21.94 -10.05
CA LEU A 178 6.70 21.08 -11.14
C LEU A 178 5.83 19.93 -10.59
N VAL A 179 6.28 19.27 -9.53
CA VAL A 179 5.50 18.21 -8.86
C VAL A 179 4.22 18.78 -8.26
N ALA A 180 4.27 19.94 -7.61
CA ALA A 180 3.09 20.58 -7.02
C ALA A 180 2.01 20.90 -8.08
N ALA A 181 2.41 21.44 -9.24
CA ALA A 181 1.47 21.71 -10.33
C ALA A 181 0.85 20.43 -10.91
N ARG A 182 1.58 19.32 -10.91
CA ARG A 182 1.07 18.00 -11.34
C ARG A 182 0.16 17.36 -10.30
N MET A 183 0.47 17.52 -9.03
CA MET A 183 -0.37 17.05 -7.93
C MET A 183 -1.79 17.66 -8.01
N TRP A 184 -1.92 18.92 -8.43
CA TRP A 184 -3.25 19.51 -8.65
C TRP A 184 -4.08 18.77 -9.71
N GLN A 185 -3.43 18.20 -10.73
CA GLN A 185 -4.11 17.43 -11.78
C GLN A 185 -4.58 16.06 -11.27
N VAL A 186 -4.01 15.54 -10.17
CA VAL A 186 -4.45 14.30 -9.51
C VAL A 186 -5.90 14.43 -9.03
N SER A 187 -6.34 15.64 -8.64
CA SER A 187 -7.73 15.88 -8.22
C SER A 187 -8.76 15.45 -9.27
N ALA A 188 -8.45 15.56 -10.56
CA ALA A 188 -9.32 15.12 -11.65
C ALA A 188 -9.46 13.59 -11.74
N PHE A 189 -8.52 12.85 -11.17
CA PHE A 189 -8.57 11.38 -11.05
C PHE A 189 -9.22 10.93 -9.74
N ILE A 190 -9.41 11.82 -8.76
CA ILE A 190 -10.14 11.57 -7.51
C ILE A 190 -11.64 11.67 -7.78
N ASP A 191 -12.12 10.86 -8.71
CA ASP A 191 -13.53 10.78 -9.13
C ASP A 191 -13.85 9.37 -9.64
N LEU A 192 -14.83 8.71 -9.02
CA LEU A 192 -15.25 7.34 -9.37
C LEU A 192 -15.93 7.21 -10.75
N ARG A 193 -16.31 8.35 -11.35
CA ARG A 193 -16.74 8.42 -12.75
C ARG A 193 -15.55 8.30 -13.70
N VAL A 194 -14.34 8.64 -13.26
CA VAL A 194 -13.10 8.57 -14.04
C VAL A 194 -12.34 7.29 -13.76
N VAL A 195 -12.23 6.91 -12.49
CA VAL A 195 -11.51 5.71 -12.04
C VAL A 195 -12.43 4.74 -11.30
N LYS A 196 -11.99 3.49 -11.13
CA LYS A 196 -12.64 2.53 -10.22
C LYS A 196 -11.61 1.77 -9.40
N PRO A 197 -11.91 1.44 -8.13
CA PRO A 197 -11.00 0.65 -7.33
C PRO A 197 -10.95 -0.78 -7.85
N ILE A 198 -9.76 -1.35 -7.88
CA ILE A 198 -9.50 -2.74 -8.20
C ILE A 198 -8.65 -3.29 -7.06
N VAL A 199 -9.12 -4.37 -6.45
CA VAL A 199 -8.41 -5.08 -5.39
C VAL A 199 -7.56 -6.16 -6.04
N ILE A 200 -6.25 -6.12 -5.78
CA ILE A 200 -5.29 -7.15 -6.17
C ILE A 200 -5.06 -8.01 -4.93
N SER A 201 -5.30 -9.31 -5.05
CA SER A 201 -5.11 -10.28 -3.97
C SER A 201 -4.40 -11.53 -4.48
N GLY A 202 -3.94 -12.38 -3.55
CA GLY A 202 -3.36 -13.69 -3.85
C GLY A 202 -4.37 -14.84 -3.86
N ASP A 203 -5.67 -14.54 -3.97
CA ASP A 203 -6.73 -15.56 -3.84
C ASP A 203 -7.02 -16.28 -5.17
N ASP A 204 -6.72 -15.63 -6.29
CA ASP A 204 -6.89 -16.17 -7.65
C ASP A 204 -5.51 -16.49 -8.24
N PRO A 205 -5.15 -17.78 -8.43
CA PRO A 205 -3.87 -18.19 -8.99
C PRO A 205 -3.60 -17.61 -10.39
N ASP A 206 -4.64 -17.36 -11.19
CA ASP A 206 -4.51 -16.79 -12.53
C ASP A 206 -4.19 -15.28 -12.47
N ARG A 207 -4.41 -14.64 -11.31
CA ARG A 207 -4.12 -13.22 -11.05
C ARG A 207 -3.17 -13.01 -9.89
N ASP A 208 -2.25 -13.94 -9.68
CA ASP A 208 -1.29 -13.84 -8.60
C ASP A 208 -0.15 -12.87 -8.98
N PHE A 209 -0.34 -11.61 -8.62
CA PHE A 209 0.57 -10.52 -8.98
C PHE A 209 1.91 -10.66 -8.25
N ASP A 210 2.98 -10.20 -8.89
CA ASP A 210 4.20 -9.82 -8.17
C ASP A 210 3.83 -8.72 -7.15
N VAL A 211 4.11 -8.95 -5.86
CA VAL A 211 3.80 -7.99 -4.78
C VAL A 211 4.39 -6.62 -5.08
N VAL A 212 5.61 -6.64 -5.59
CA VAL A 212 6.39 -5.46 -5.96
C VAL A 212 5.75 -4.65 -7.09
N ASP A 213 5.15 -5.32 -8.09
CA ASP A 213 4.45 -4.63 -9.18
C ASP A 213 3.09 -4.10 -8.71
N ALA A 214 2.34 -4.88 -7.91
CA ALA A 214 1.09 -4.44 -7.32
C ALA A 214 1.26 -3.16 -6.47
N ALA A 215 2.24 -3.14 -5.57
CA ALA A 215 2.55 -1.97 -4.75
C ALA A 215 3.05 -0.77 -5.59
N SER A 216 3.84 -1.03 -6.64
CA SER A 216 4.33 0.02 -7.54
C SER A 216 3.21 0.67 -8.36
N PHE A 217 2.26 -0.12 -8.90
CA PHE A 217 1.07 0.42 -9.57
C PHE A 217 0.17 1.19 -8.60
N SER A 218 -0.04 0.64 -7.39
CA SER A 218 -0.83 1.30 -6.35
C SER A 218 -0.24 2.63 -5.89
N SER A 219 1.06 2.85 -6.08
CA SER A 219 1.78 4.08 -5.72
C SER A 219 2.12 4.99 -6.92
N ALA A 220 1.63 4.66 -8.13
CA ALA A 220 1.91 5.41 -9.34
C ALA A 220 0.95 6.61 -9.49
N ILE A 221 1.25 7.69 -8.75
CA ILE A 221 0.44 8.91 -8.71
C ILE A 221 0.18 9.47 -10.12
N PRO A 222 -1.08 9.56 -10.59
CA PRO A 222 -1.44 10.02 -11.93
C PRO A 222 -0.76 11.33 -12.33
N GLY A 223 -0.03 11.35 -13.45
CA GLY A 223 0.62 12.56 -13.95
C GLY A 223 1.91 12.95 -13.22
N VAL A 224 2.30 12.25 -12.16
CA VAL A 224 3.54 12.49 -11.40
C VAL A 224 4.48 11.29 -11.52
N LEU A 225 3.98 10.10 -11.19
CA LEU A 225 4.73 8.86 -11.16
C LEU A 225 4.13 7.86 -12.14
N HIS A 226 4.99 7.12 -12.82
CA HIS A 226 4.62 6.07 -13.75
C HIS A 226 5.30 4.76 -13.36
N HIS A 227 4.55 3.66 -13.38
CA HIS A 227 5.11 2.31 -13.26
C HIS A 227 4.74 1.46 -14.47
N GLU A 228 5.66 0.57 -14.83
CA GLU A 228 5.43 -0.49 -15.81
C GLU A 228 6.26 -1.71 -15.41
N THR A 229 5.65 -2.89 -15.50
CA THR A 229 6.32 -4.13 -15.07
C THR A 229 7.57 -4.42 -15.91
N ARG A 230 8.53 -5.08 -15.28
CA ARG A 230 9.71 -5.65 -15.94
C ARG A 230 9.63 -7.17 -16.06
N ASP A 231 8.65 -7.81 -15.42
CA ASP A 231 8.42 -9.24 -15.54
C ASP A 231 7.49 -9.49 -16.73
N HIS A 232 7.95 -10.35 -17.64
CA HIS A 232 7.17 -10.75 -18.80
C HIS A 232 5.89 -11.51 -18.43
N ARG A 233 5.89 -12.25 -17.31
CA ARG A 233 4.70 -12.96 -16.82
C ARG A 233 3.58 -11.99 -16.47
N MET A 234 3.92 -10.90 -15.79
CA MET A 234 2.97 -9.88 -15.36
C MET A 234 2.28 -9.18 -16.53
N VAL A 235 2.91 -9.12 -17.71
CA VAL A 235 2.33 -8.46 -18.89
C VAL A 235 0.99 -9.09 -19.28
N GLY A 236 0.91 -10.42 -19.37
CA GLY A 236 -0.33 -11.11 -19.75
C GLY A 236 -1.44 -10.91 -18.71
N ILE A 237 -1.09 -11.02 -17.42
CA ILE A 237 -2.03 -10.81 -16.31
C ILE A 237 -2.58 -9.37 -16.32
N LEU A 238 -1.73 -8.39 -16.58
CA LEU A 238 -2.12 -6.98 -16.65
C LEU A 238 -2.99 -6.68 -17.89
N ASP A 239 -2.71 -7.32 -19.03
CA ASP A 239 -3.54 -7.22 -20.23
C ASP A 239 -4.96 -7.75 -19.97
N GLU A 240 -5.06 -8.95 -19.39
CA GLU A 240 -6.32 -9.59 -19.05
C GLU A 240 -7.10 -8.77 -18.02
N LEU A 241 -6.42 -8.28 -16.97
CA LEU A 241 -7.02 -7.39 -15.99
C LEU A 241 -7.57 -6.12 -16.67
N CYS A 242 -6.79 -5.50 -17.56
CA CYS A 242 -7.22 -4.29 -18.27
C CYS A 242 -8.42 -4.55 -19.18
N ALA A 243 -8.44 -5.69 -19.86
CA ALA A 243 -9.52 -6.09 -20.76
C ALA A 243 -10.82 -6.39 -19.99
N GLU A 244 -10.76 -7.27 -18.99
CA GLU A 244 -11.94 -7.68 -18.22
C GLU A 244 -12.51 -6.54 -17.40
N LYS A 245 -11.64 -5.74 -16.76
CA LYS A 245 -12.11 -4.58 -16.01
C LYS A 245 -12.42 -3.40 -16.93
N ASP A 246 -12.30 -3.48 -18.25
CA ASP A 246 -12.58 -2.37 -19.17
C ASP A 246 -11.90 -1.05 -18.74
N ILE A 247 -10.60 -1.12 -18.50
CA ILE A 247 -9.77 0.04 -18.14
C ILE A 247 -8.73 0.32 -19.22
N ALA A 248 -8.30 1.58 -19.28
CA ALA A 248 -7.27 2.06 -20.20
C ALA A 248 -5.89 2.12 -19.53
N ALA A 249 -5.85 2.30 -18.21
CA ALA A 249 -4.62 2.37 -17.44
C ALA A 249 -4.87 2.04 -15.96
N ILE A 250 -3.81 1.62 -15.28
CA ILE A 250 -3.73 1.42 -13.84
C ILE A 250 -2.90 2.57 -13.26
N VAL A 251 -3.41 3.16 -12.19
CA VAL A 251 -2.79 4.27 -11.46
C VAL A 251 -2.96 4.08 -9.95
N ASP A 252 -2.41 5.03 -9.20
CA ASP A 252 -2.44 5.03 -7.74
C ASP A 252 -3.83 4.74 -7.15
N GLY A 253 -3.89 3.80 -6.20
CA GLY A 253 -5.13 3.35 -5.55
C GLY A 253 -5.86 4.46 -4.82
N GLY A 254 -5.14 5.46 -4.31
CA GLY A 254 -5.69 6.59 -3.57
C GLY A 254 -6.61 7.48 -4.43
N ALA A 255 -6.46 7.43 -5.76
CA ALA A 255 -7.39 8.09 -6.67
C ALA A 255 -8.81 7.51 -6.57
N ALA A 256 -8.96 6.21 -6.33
CA ALA A 256 -10.25 5.55 -6.22
C ALA A 256 -10.71 5.33 -4.77
N SER A 257 -9.78 4.98 -3.88
CA SER A 257 -10.06 4.72 -2.47
C SER A 257 -8.78 4.90 -1.65
N ASN A 258 -8.60 6.09 -1.05
CA ASN A 258 -7.42 6.42 -0.26
C ASN A 258 -7.27 5.57 0.99
N VAL A 259 -8.33 5.46 1.80
CA VAL A 259 -8.36 4.54 2.96
C VAL A 259 -9.44 3.49 2.68
N PRO A 260 -9.07 2.29 2.20
CA PRO A 260 -10.02 1.33 1.61
C PRO A 260 -10.80 0.48 2.63
N VAL A 261 -11.49 1.12 3.57
CA VAL A 261 -12.25 0.44 4.64
C VAL A 261 -13.47 -0.31 4.11
N GLU A 262 -14.26 0.33 3.23
CA GLU A 262 -15.43 -0.31 2.60
C GLU A 262 -15.00 -1.56 1.81
N LEU A 263 -13.85 -1.49 1.13
CA LEU A 263 -13.31 -2.63 0.39
C LEU A 263 -12.86 -3.72 1.36
N ALA A 264 -12.14 -3.39 2.43
CA ALA A 264 -11.75 -4.35 3.47
C ALA A 264 -12.96 -5.10 4.02
N TRP A 265 -14.02 -4.37 4.38
CA TRP A 265 -15.26 -4.93 4.90
C TRP A 265 -15.92 -5.89 3.91
N LYS A 266 -15.97 -5.52 2.61
CA LYS A 266 -16.49 -6.42 1.57
C LYS A 266 -15.66 -7.70 1.46
N ARG A 267 -14.32 -7.61 1.46
CA ARG A 267 -13.44 -8.80 1.40
C ARG A 267 -13.69 -9.75 2.57
N VAL A 268 -13.83 -9.22 3.79
CA VAL A 268 -14.15 -10.03 4.97
C VAL A 268 -15.54 -10.66 4.85
N ARG A 269 -16.54 -9.91 4.37
CA ARG A 269 -17.91 -10.41 4.15
C ARG A 269 -17.97 -11.52 3.10
N ASP A 270 -17.12 -11.44 2.08
CA ASP A 270 -16.94 -12.42 1.01
C ASP A 270 -16.16 -13.67 1.48
N GLY A 271 -15.71 -13.71 2.74
CA GLY A 271 -15.10 -14.90 3.35
C GLY A 271 -13.57 -14.90 3.38
N LYS A 272 -12.90 -13.78 3.10
CA LYS A 272 -11.42 -13.68 3.09
C LYS A 272 -10.75 -14.23 4.36
N LEU A 273 -11.39 -14.08 5.52
CA LEU A 273 -10.88 -14.52 6.81
C LEU A 273 -11.55 -15.78 7.36
N GLY A 274 -12.53 -16.35 6.65
CA GLY A 274 -13.38 -17.43 7.18
C GLY A 274 -14.35 -17.01 8.29
N THR A 275 -14.27 -15.77 8.77
CA THR A 275 -15.17 -15.16 9.75
C THR A 275 -15.65 -13.81 9.26
N ARG A 276 -16.83 -13.37 9.73
CA ARG A 276 -17.35 -12.02 9.50
C ARG A 276 -17.19 -11.10 10.72
N ASN A 277 -16.71 -11.64 11.84
CA ASN A 277 -16.47 -10.92 13.08
C ASN A 277 -15.04 -10.36 13.10
N ALA A 278 -14.92 -9.10 12.70
CA ALA A 278 -13.64 -8.42 12.59
C ALA A 278 -13.68 -7.04 13.25
N CYS A 279 -12.51 -6.59 13.70
CA CYS A 279 -12.22 -5.23 14.14
C CYS A 279 -11.46 -4.52 13.01
N TYR A 280 -12.04 -3.44 12.47
CA TYR A 280 -11.49 -2.66 11.37
C TYR A 280 -10.74 -1.43 11.91
N LEU A 281 -9.42 -1.52 11.94
CA LEU A 281 -8.51 -0.45 12.34
C LEU A 281 -7.93 0.24 11.10
N ALA A 282 -8.30 1.49 10.86
CA ALA A 282 -7.86 2.24 9.69
C ALA A 282 -6.85 3.34 10.02
N PHE A 283 -5.84 3.48 9.18
CA PHE A 283 -4.76 4.46 9.31
C PHE A 283 -4.85 5.52 8.20
N ASP A 284 -5.03 6.79 8.57
CA ASP A 284 -5.13 7.92 7.63
C ASP A 284 -4.06 8.97 7.94
N CYS A 285 -3.09 9.13 7.04
CA CYS A 285 -2.06 10.17 7.12
C CYS A 285 -2.28 11.30 6.10
N PHE A 286 -3.37 11.27 5.33
CA PHE A 286 -3.64 12.19 4.23
C PHE A 286 -5.01 12.85 4.37
N HIS A 287 -5.18 13.53 5.50
CA HIS A 287 -6.34 14.37 5.79
C HIS A 287 -5.96 15.87 5.80
N PRO A 288 -6.93 16.78 5.68
CA PRO A 288 -6.69 18.21 5.85
C PRO A 288 -6.05 18.47 7.22
N GLN A 289 -4.92 19.17 7.21
CA GLN A 289 -4.18 19.63 8.38
C GLN A 289 -3.97 21.14 8.26
N TRP A 290 -4.11 21.87 9.36
CA TRP A 290 -3.81 23.30 9.38
C TRP A 290 -2.31 23.57 9.54
N ASP A 291 -1.56 23.35 8.46
CA ASP A 291 -0.16 23.75 8.31
C ASP A 291 -0.02 24.71 7.12
N SER A 292 0.48 25.91 7.37
CA SER A 292 0.70 26.96 6.36
C SER A 292 1.60 26.49 5.21
N ARG A 293 2.48 25.52 5.45
CA ARG A 293 3.39 24.93 4.45
C ARG A 293 2.69 23.95 3.50
N HIS A 294 1.49 23.50 3.84
CA HIS A 294 0.77 22.44 3.14
C HIS A 294 -0.64 22.83 2.67
N MET A 295 -1.07 24.09 2.90
CA MET A 295 -2.40 24.57 2.45
C MET A 295 -2.65 24.44 0.94
N TRP A 296 -1.60 24.43 0.12
CA TRP A 296 -1.73 24.23 -1.33
C TRP A 296 -2.27 22.83 -1.71
N LEU A 297 -2.22 21.86 -0.78
CA LEU A 297 -2.79 20.52 -0.92
C LEU A 297 -4.29 20.47 -0.56
N ALA A 298 -4.86 21.54 0.00
CA ALA A 298 -6.23 21.56 0.51
C ALA A 298 -7.28 21.05 -0.49
N PRO A 299 -7.25 21.38 -1.80
CA PRO A 299 -8.22 20.84 -2.75
C PRO A 299 -8.13 19.32 -2.91
N ILE A 300 -6.92 18.76 -2.86
CA ILE A 300 -6.68 17.33 -3.03
C ILE A 300 -7.12 16.58 -1.77
N THR A 301 -6.72 17.08 -0.59
CA THR A 301 -7.12 16.47 0.68
C THR A 301 -8.62 16.57 0.91
N GLN A 302 -9.28 17.65 0.49
CA GLN A 302 -10.75 17.75 0.50
C GLN A 302 -11.41 16.72 -0.42
N ALA A 303 -10.90 16.54 -1.64
CA ALA A 303 -11.43 15.54 -2.57
C ALA A 303 -11.28 14.11 -2.00
N VAL A 304 -10.16 13.81 -1.34
CA VAL A 304 -9.96 12.54 -0.64
C VAL A 304 -10.89 12.38 0.56
N GLN A 305 -11.15 13.43 1.35
CA GLN A 305 -12.08 13.36 2.48
C GLN A 305 -13.51 13.04 2.05
N LEU A 306 -13.93 13.41 0.84
CA LEU A 306 -15.23 12.98 0.30
C LEU A 306 -15.30 11.45 0.12
N GLN A 307 -14.19 10.79 -0.22
CA GLN A 307 -14.12 9.32 -0.21
C GLN A 307 -14.26 8.77 1.20
N MET A 308 -13.76 9.49 2.22
CA MET A 308 -13.86 9.04 3.61
C MET A 308 -15.27 8.99 4.15
N VAL A 309 -16.16 9.89 3.71
CA VAL A 309 -17.58 9.84 4.09
C VAL A 309 -18.21 8.46 3.81
N ARG A 310 -17.79 7.79 2.73
CA ARG A 310 -18.27 6.44 2.38
C ARG A 310 -17.64 5.32 3.19
N ASN A 311 -16.42 5.53 3.69
CA ASN A 311 -15.64 4.51 4.41
C ASN A 311 -15.90 4.55 5.92
N LEU A 312 -16.28 5.70 6.47
CA LEU A 312 -16.54 5.87 7.91
C LEU A 312 -17.58 4.89 8.50
N PRO A 313 -18.67 4.50 7.82
CA PRO A 313 -19.61 3.53 8.39
C PRO A 313 -19.04 2.13 8.61
N TYR A 314 -17.90 1.81 7.98
CA TYR A 314 -17.29 0.48 8.02
C TYR A 314 -16.07 0.40 8.94
N VAL A 315 -15.69 1.51 9.59
CA VAL A 315 -14.51 1.57 10.46
C VAL A 315 -14.92 1.45 11.92
N ASP A 316 -14.25 0.59 12.68
CA ASP A 316 -14.42 0.54 14.14
C ASP A 316 -13.55 1.61 14.81
N HIS A 317 -12.32 1.79 14.32
CA HIS A 317 -11.44 2.84 14.81
C HIS A 317 -10.57 3.43 13.70
N LEU A 318 -10.53 4.76 13.60
CA LEU A 318 -9.74 5.50 12.62
C LEU A 318 -8.64 6.28 13.34
N VAL A 319 -7.38 5.91 13.10
CA VAL A 319 -6.22 6.67 13.53
C VAL A 319 -5.90 7.73 12.48
N LYS A 320 -6.16 8.99 12.81
CA LYS A 320 -5.74 10.14 12.02
C LYS A 320 -4.36 10.59 12.50
N PHE A 321 -3.35 10.34 11.68
CA PHE A 321 -1.97 10.64 12.04
C PHE A 321 -1.72 12.13 11.92
N GLN A 322 -1.29 12.74 13.04
CA GLN A 322 -0.87 14.13 13.06
C GLN A 322 0.12 14.34 14.21
N PRO A 323 1.27 14.98 13.97
CA PRO A 323 1.74 15.53 12.69
C PRO A 323 2.26 14.45 11.72
N THR A 324 2.42 14.83 10.45
CA THR A 324 2.98 13.97 9.39
C THR A 324 4.03 14.72 8.57
N LEU A 325 4.87 13.99 7.84
CA LEU A 325 5.72 14.61 6.82
C LEU A 325 4.88 15.13 5.65
N SER A 326 5.48 15.98 4.82
CA SER A 326 4.84 16.41 3.59
C SER A 326 4.63 15.23 2.63
N PRO A 327 3.44 15.08 2.02
CA PRO A 327 3.14 14.02 1.05
C PRO A 327 4.08 13.96 -0.16
N ILE A 328 4.70 15.08 -0.54
CA ILE A 328 5.65 15.13 -1.66
C ILE A 328 7.09 14.75 -1.25
N ASN A 329 7.36 14.59 0.05
CA ASN A 329 8.69 14.24 0.55
C ASN A 329 8.91 12.73 0.50
N LEU A 330 9.13 12.18 -0.70
CA LEU A 330 9.23 10.74 -0.93
C LEU A 330 10.57 10.12 -0.49
N ALA A 331 11.60 10.95 -0.31
CA ALA A 331 12.90 10.53 0.21
C ALA A 331 13.37 11.50 1.31
N PRO A 332 12.74 11.44 2.50
CA PRO A 332 13.09 12.27 3.65
C PRO A 332 14.49 11.93 4.20
N SER A 333 15.05 12.83 5.01
CA SER A 333 16.27 12.54 5.76
C SER A 333 16.01 11.51 6.86
N VAL A 334 17.08 10.85 7.33
CA VAL A 334 17.03 9.88 8.44
C VAL A 334 16.30 10.45 9.66
N ALA A 335 16.69 11.64 10.12
CA ALA A 335 16.05 12.30 11.26
C ALA A 335 14.56 12.63 11.04
N ALA A 336 14.13 12.83 9.79
CA ALA A 336 12.71 13.04 9.47
C ALA A 336 11.94 11.71 9.46
N ILE A 337 12.57 10.60 9.09
CA ILE A 337 11.99 9.26 9.20
C ILE A 337 11.83 8.88 10.67
N ASP A 338 12.88 9.05 11.49
CA ASP A 338 12.83 8.77 12.94
C ASP A 338 11.68 9.52 13.61
N ARG A 339 11.58 10.82 13.33
CA ARG A 339 10.50 11.66 13.84
C ARG A 339 9.12 11.21 13.35
N ALA A 340 8.99 10.81 12.08
CA ALA A 340 7.73 10.30 11.56
C ALA A 340 7.33 8.99 12.26
N CYS A 341 8.29 8.11 12.54
CA CYS A 341 8.05 6.90 13.32
C CYS A 341 7.56 7.24 14.74
N GLU A 342 8.21 8.18 15.43
CA GLU A 342 7.76 8.65 16.75
C GLU A 342 6.32 9.15 16.73
N TRP A 343 5.98 10.07 15.80
CA TRP A 343 4.60 10.55 15.62
C TRP A 343 3.60 9.43 15.32
N GLY A 344 4.04 8.44 14.54
CA GLY A 344 3.29 7.24 14.23
C GLY A 344 2.94 6.42 15.47
N ARG A 345 3.95 6.18 16.32
CA ARG A 345 3.80 5.46 17.59
C ARG A 345 2.83 6.20 18.51
N ASP A 346 3.02 7.50 18.70
CA ASP A 346 2.19 8.32 19.57
C ASP A 346 0.72 8.35 19.13
N SER A 347 0.48 8.39 17.81
CA SER A 347 -0.87 8.37 17.25
C SER A 347 -1.57 7.02 17.51
N VAL A 348 -0.85 5.91 17.38
CA VAL A 348 -1.41 4.57 17.60
C VAL A 348 -1.54 4.23 19.08
N GLU A 349 -0.68 4.75 19.96
CA GLU A 349 -0.78 4.56 21.42
C GLU A 349 -2.20 4.84 21.93
N GLN A 350 -2.82 5.91 21.43
CA GLN A 350 -4.18 6.32 21.81
C GLN A 350 -5.25 5.31 21.37
N ALA A 351 -4.98 4.54 20.32
CA ALA A 351 -5.88 3.53 19.79
C ALA A 351 -5.73 2.16 20.49
N ILE A 352 -4.61 1.91 21.19
CA ILE A 352 -4.33 0.60 21.81
C ILE A 352 -5.41 0.19 22.82
N PRO A 353 -5.90 1.05 23.73
CA PRO A 353 -6.95 0.65 24.67
C PRO A 353 -8.25 0.25 23.96
N VAL A 354 -8.65 0.99 22.92
CA VAL A 354 -9.88 0.73 22.16
C VAL A 354 -9.77 -0.59 21.40
N THR A 355 -8.68 -0.77 20.66
CA THR A 355 -8.44 -2.00 19.88
C THR A 355 -8.27 -3.21 20.78
N THR A 356 -7.62 -3.06 21.94
CA THR A 356 -7.51 -4.13 22.95
C THR A 356 -8.89 -4.54 23.45
N ALA A 357 -9.74 -3.58 23.80
CA ALA A 357 -11.11 -3.86 24.25
C ALA A 357 -11.95 -4.52 23.15
N LEU A 358 -11.81 -4.09 21.89
CA LEU A 358 -12.52 -4.69 20.76
C LEU A 358 -12.05 -6.12 20.46
N LEU A 359 -10.76 -6.42 20.64
CA LEU A 359 -10.18 -7.73 20.38
C LEU A 359 -10.26 -8.69 21.57
N GLN A 360 -10.72 -8.23 22.73
CA GLN A 360 -10.93 -9.11 23.88
C GLN A 360 -11.98 -10.17 23.53
N PRO A 361 -11.67 -11.47 23.73
CA PRO A 361 -12.64 -12.52 23.54
C PRO A 361 -13.88 -12.31 24.42
N THR A 362 -15.05 -12.58 23.86
CA THR A 362 -16.33 -12.49 24.59
C THR A 362 -16.98 -13.86 24.72
N TRP A 363 -17.62 -14.12 25.86
CA TRP A 363 -18.39 -15.33 26.11
C TRP A 363 -19.52 -15.02 27.09
N TRP A 364 -20.63 -15.76 26.98
CA TRP A 364 -21.83 -15.53 27.79
C TRP A 364 -21.95 -16.51 28.95
N GLU A 365 -21.66 -17.78 28.71
CA GLU A 365 -21.67 -18.86 29.71
C GLU A 365 -20.28 -19.53 29.77
N GLY A 366 -19.87 -19.97 30.96
CA GLY A 366 -18.59 -20.65 31.21
C GLY A 366 -17.53 -19.78 31.90
N ASP A 367 -16.43 -20.43 32.31
CA ASP A 367 -15.33 -19.81 33.06
C ASP A 367 -14.27 -19.15 32.15
N GLY A 368 -14.44 -19.20 30.82
CA GLY A 368 -13.50 -18.65 29.85
C GLY A 368 -14.01 -18.66 28.41
N PRO A 369 -13.26 -18.03 27.48
CA PRO A 369 -13.67 -17.93 26.09
C PRO A 369 -13.66 -19.29 25.36
N PRO A 370 -14.41 -19.44 24.26
CA PRO A 370 -14.50 -20.71 23.52
C PRO A 370 -13.13 -21.19 23.04
N VAL A 371 -12.93 -22.49 22.81
CA VAL A 371 -11.61 -22.97 22.35
C VAL A 371 -11.36 -22.51 20.92
N ALA A 372 -10.51 -21.50 20.73
CA ALA A 372 -10.02 -21.12 19.41
C ALA A 372 -8.85 -22.04 19.01
N GLU A 373 -9.01 -22.79 17.92
CA GLU A 373 -7.83 -23.36 17.26
C GLU A 373 -6.98 -22.23 16.65
N PRO A 374 -5.68 -22.17 16.95
CA PRO A 374 -4.81 -21.20 16.30
C PRO A 374 -4.75 -21.51 14.80
N ALA A 375 -5.16 -20.54 13.99
CA ALA A 375 -5.07 -20.67 12.54
C ALA A 375 -3.60 -20.90 12.13
N ALA A 376 -3.34 -21.97 11.38
CA ALA A 376 -2.01 -22.25 10.83
C ALA A 376 -1.62 -21.10 9.88
N ARG A 377 -0.59 -20.33 10.25
CA ARG A 377 -0.07 -19.26 9.41
C ARG A 377 0.96 -19.80 8.42
N ALA A 378 0.99 -19.22 7.23
CA ALA A 378 1.92 -19.61 6.19
C ALA A 378 3.37 -19.39 6.66
N LYS A 379 4.25 -20.35 6.37
CA LYS A 379 5.69 -20.20 6.63
C LYS A 379 6.26 -19.16 5.67
N SER A 380 7.04 -18.22 6.20
CA SER A 380 7.71 -17.20 5.39
C SER A 380 8.61 -17.84 4.33
N VAL A 381 8.42 -17.45 3.07
CA VAL A 381 9.31 -17.78 1.93
C VAL A 381 10.23 -16.62 1.56
N ALA A 382 10.11 -15.50 2.27
CA ALA A 382 10.79 -14.25 2.01
C ALA A 382 12.30 -14.36 2.26
N SER A 383 13.10 -13.62 1.47
CA SER A 383 14.52 -13.41 1.75
C SER A 383 14.74 -12.82 3.15
N SER A 384 15.76 -13.31 3.86
CA SER A 384 16.12 -12.77 5.18
C SER A 384 16.65 -11.34 5.05
N MET A 385 16.42 -10.50 6.05
CA MET A 385 16.94 -9.14 6.03
C MET A 385 18.47 -9.07 5.95
N SER A 386 19.17 -10.03 6.54
CA SER A 386 20.63 -10.18 6.37
C SER A 386 21.04 -10.35 4.89
N SER A 387 20.31 -11.14 4.12
CA SER A 387 20.55 -11.32 2.68
C SER A 387 20.22 -10.06 1.87
N VAL A 388 19.16 -9.34 2.26
CA VAL A 388 18.74 -8.07 1.62
C VAL A 388 19.79 -6.97 1.84
N LEU A 389 20.25 -6.79 3.08
CA LEU A 389 21.26 -5.78 3.41
C LEU A 389 22.60 -6.07 2.72
N ALA A 390 22.99 -7.35 2.61
CA ALA A 390 24.17 -7.74 1.84
C ALA A 390 24.03 -7.39 0.34
N ALA A 391 22.83 -7.56 -0.23
CA ALA A 391 22.58 -7.22 -1.62
C ALA A 391 22.64 -5.70 -1.90
N ILE A 392 22.25 -4.86 -0.93
CA ILE A 392 22.34 -3.40 -1.03
C ILE A 392 23.79 -2.92 -1.02
N GLN A 393 24.68 -3.62 -0.30
CA GLN A 393 26.11 -3.29 -0.20
C GLN A 393 26.93 -3.72 -1.43
N LEU A 394 26.37 -4.54 -2.33
CA LEU A 394 27.08 -4.95 -3.55
C LEU A 394 27.19 -3.78 -4.55
N PRO A 395 28.39 -3.50 -5.10
CA PRO A 395 28.58 -2.41 -6.05
C PRO A 395 27.77 -2.67 -7.34
N THR A 396 26.78 -1.81 -7.59
CA THR A 396 25.81 -1.94 -8.68
C THR A 396 26.41 -1.63 -10.07
N GLY A 397 27.61 -1.03 -10.15
CA GLY A 397 28.27 -0.67 -11.41
C GLY A 397 29.10 -1.80 -12.03
N ARG A 398 28.99 -1.99 -13.36
CA ARG A 398 29.89 -2.88 -14.14
C ARG A 398 31.37 -2.53 -13.95
N TRP A 399 31.69 -1.24 -13.87
CA TRP A 399 33.05 -0.73 -13.65
C TRP A 399 33.60 -1.03 -12.25
N ALA A 400 32.76 -0.92 -11.21
CA ALA A 400 33.17 -1.24 -9.84
C ALA A 400 33.36 -2.76 -9.62
N ARG A 401 32.51 -3.59 -10.26
CA ARG A 401 32.67 -5.06 -10.29
C ARG A 401 33.89 -5.54 -11.09
N TRP A 402 34.34 -4.76 -12.07
CA TRP A 402 35.58 -5.02 -12.81
C TRP A 402 36.80 -4.64 -11.95
N ARG A 403 36.76 -3.50 -11.26
CA ARG A 403 37.84 -3.03 -10.38
C ARG A 403 38.14 -3.97 -9.21
N ASN A 404 37.11 -4.53 -8.56
CA ASN A 404 37.29 -5.48 -7.47
C ASN A 404 37.77 -6.87 -7.92
N ARG A 405 37.66 -7.20 -9.22
CA ARG A 405 38.13 -8.49 -9.77
C ARG A 405 39.60 -8.49 -10.21
N HIS A 406 40.25 -7.32 -10.27
CA HIS A 406 41.61 -7.16 -10.77
C HIS A 406 42.55 -6.47 -9.77
N LEU A 407 42.14 -6.31 -8.51
CA LEU A 407 42.93 -5.71 -7.43
C LEU A 407 42.98 -6.59 -6.17
N THR A 408 42.87 -7.90 -6.33
CA THR A 408 43.28 -8.90 -5.31
C THR A 408 44.51 -9.62 -5.77
#